data_AF-A0A3Q9JK53-F1
#
_entry.id   AF-A0A3Q9JK53-F1
#
_cell.length_a   1.000
_cell.length_b   1.000
_cell.length_c   1.000
_cell.angle_alpha   90.00
_cell.angle_beta   90.00
_cell.angle_gamma   90.00
#
_symmetry.space_group_name_H-M   'P 1'
#
loop_
_entity.id
_entity.type
_entity.pdbx_description
1 polymer ?
#
loop_
_entity_poly.entity_id
_entity_poly.type
_entity_poly.pdbx_seq_one_letter_code
_entity_poly.pdbx_strand_id
1 'polypeptide(L)'
;MQTILLSIIGCLSFLPVDFPIQLIPSQLEVIEYQKGQVIVNKTLNTSQKFIAYFEKNKKGWYSSCVSYAPHYVLSSPQIQINISEEKVIVNYRHEKESYQQITKTVDTDELKKIIEQPQ
;
A
#
# COMPACT_ATOMS: atom_id res chain seq x y z
N MET A 1 -20.80 28.06 -36.67
CA MET A 1 -20.54 28.12 -35.22
C MET A 1 -20.17 26.71 -34.80
N GLN A 2 -18.89 26.50 -34.48
CA GLN A 2 -18.26 25.18 -34.30
C GLN A 2 -18.64 24.58 -32.93
N THR A 3 -19.33 23.45 -32.93
CA THR A 3 -19.56 22.65 -31.71
C THR A 3 -18.30 21.82 -31.46
N ILE A 4 -17.45 22.27 -30.54
CA ILE A 4 -16.34 21.46 -30.03
C ILE A 4 -16.94 20.50 -29.01
N LEU A 5 -17.24 19.28 -29.45
CA LEU A 5 -17.43 18.14 -28.55
C LEU A 5 -16.06 17.82 -27.94
N LEU A 6 -15.80 18.26 -26.71
CA LEU A 6 -14.70 17.72 -25.92
C LEU A 6 -15.06 16.26 -25.59
N SER A 7 -14.42 15.35 -26.31
CA SER A 7 -14.33 13.94 -25.95
C SER A 7 -13.69 13.85 -24.55
N ILE A 8 -14.50 13.67 -23.51
CA ILE A 8 -14.02 13.24 -22.19
C ILE A 8 -13.64 11.77 -22.35
N ILE A 9 -12.47 11.56 -22.94
CA ILE A 9 -11.70 10.32 -22.83
C ILE A 9 -11.56 10.07 -21.34
N GLY A 10 -11.89 8.85 -20.91
CA GLY A 10 -11.93 8.39 -19.52
C GLY A 10 -10.62 8.62 -18.79
N CYS A 11 -10.45 9.83 -18.26
CA CYS A 11 -9.53 10.12 -17.19
C CYS A 11 -10.20 9.57 -15.94
N LEU A 12 -9.97 8.29 -15.64
CA LEU A 12 -10.12 7.80 -14.27
C LEU A 12 -9.23 8.72 -13.45
N SER A 13 -9.83 9.69 -12.77
CA SER A 13 -9.12 10.64 -11.94
C SER A 13 -8.46 9.85 -10.82
N PHE A 14 -7.21 9.45 -11.04
CA PHE A 14 -6.30 8.98 -10.01
C PHE A 14 -6.03 10.17 -9.09
N LEU A 15 -6.99 10.49 -8.23
CA LEU A 15 -6.87 11.60 -7.32
C LEU A 15 -5.67 11.33 -6.41
N PRO A 16 -4.67 12.23 -6.41
CA PRO A 16 -3.55 12.08 -5.51
C PRO A 16 -4.07 12.16 -4.08
N VAL A 17 -3.70 11.18 -3.28
CA VAL A 17 -4.03 11.09 -1.85
C VAL A 17 -2.74 10.94 -1.05
N ASP A 18 -2.76 11.44 0.18
CA ASP A 18 -1.67 11.19 1.11
C ASP A 18 -1.92 9.86 1.84
N PHE A 19 -0.84 9.12 2.11
CA PHE A 19 -0.96 7.87 2.84
C PHE A 19 -1.30 8.10 4.32
N PRO A 20 -2.28 7.38 4.90
CA PRO A 20 -2.77 7.63 6.25
C PRO A 20 -1.90 6.97 7.32
N ILE A 21 -0.72 7.55 7.59
CA ILE A 21 0.30 7.02 8.51
C ILE A 21 -0.25 6.77 9.91
N GLN A 22 -1.19 7.59 10.37
CA GLN A 22 -1.85 7.47 11.66
C GLN A 22 -2.66 6.18 11.84
N LEU A 23 -2.97 5.46 10.76
CA LEU A 23 -3.69 4.18 10.80
C LEU A 23 -2.77 2.97 10.89
N ILE A 24 -1.45 3.16 10.86
CA ILE A 24 -0.51 2.06 11.03
C ILE A 24 -0.56 1.61 12.50
N PRO A 25 -0.92 0.33 12.79
CA PRO A 25 -0.92 -0.20 14.15
C PRO A 25 0.51 -0.42 14.67
N SER A 26 0.66 -0.65 15.97
CA SER A 26 1.95 -0.99 16.58
C SER A 26 2.48 -2.36 16.15
N GLN A 27 1.60 -3.26 15.69
CA GLN A 27 1.93 -4.62 15.27
C GLN A 27 1.16 -5.01 14.00
N LEU A 28 1.85 -5.72 13.11
CA LEU A 28 1.32 -6.24 11.86
C LEU A 28 1.67 -7.73 11.73
N GLU A 29 0.74 -8.52 11.22
CA GLU A 29 1.02 -9.88 10.76
C GLU A 29 1.69 -9.82 9.39
N VAL A 30 2.80 -10.51 9.20
CA VAL A 30 3.55 -10.57 7.94
C VAL A 30 3.35 -11.94 7.33
N ILE A 31 2.84 -11.95 6.11
CA ILE A 31 2.74 -13.13 5.26
C ILE A 31 3.70 -12.92 4.08
N GLU A 32 4.67 -13.81 3.95
CA GLU A 32 5.61 -13.83 2.81
C GLU A 32 5.18 -14.88 1.80
N TYR A 33 5.18 -14.50 0.53
CA TYR A 33 4.84 -15.36 -0.59
C TYR A 33 6.05 -15.56 -1.49
N GLN A 34 6.32 -16.82 -1.86
CA GLN A 34 7.25 -17.16 -2.92
C GLN A 34 6.58 -18.16 -3.86
N LYS A 35 6.56 -17.85 -5.16
CA LYS A 35 5.92 -18.69 -6.19
C LYS A 35 4.45 -19.06 -5.84
N GLY A 36 3.73 -18.14 -5.19
CA GLY A 36 2.33 -18.32 -4.81
C GLY A 36 2.08 -19.16 -3.56
N GLN A 37 3.13 -19.58 -2.85
CA GLN A 37 3.02 -20.32 -1.58
C GLN A 37 3.43 -19.43 -0.41
N VAL A 38 2.72 -19.57 0.72
CA VAL A 38 3.09 -18.90 1.98
C VAL A 38 4.32 -19.58 2.55
N ILE A 39 5.37 -18.81 2.84
CA ILE A 39 6.62 -19.32 3.42
C ILE A 39 6.76 -18.94 4.88
N VAL A 40 6.35 -17.73 5.25
CA VAL A 40 6.52 -17.21 6.61
C VAL A 40 5.23 -16.56 7.07
N ASN A 41 4.85 -16.85 8.31
CA ASN A 41 3.89 -16.07 9.09
C ASN A 41 4.59 -15.61 10.37
N LYS A 42 4.80 -14.29 10.50
CA LYS A 42 5.47 -13.68 11.67
C LYS A 42 4.80 -12.37 12.06
N THR A 43 5.04 -11.90 13.27
CA THR A 43 4.59 -10.56 13.69
C THR A 43 5.73 -9.54 13.50
N LEU A 44 5.39 -8.38 12.95
CA LEU A 44 6.25 -7.23 12.82
C LEU A 44 5.78 -6.14 13.79
N ASN A 45 6.62 -5.76 14.75
CA ASN A 45 6.44 -4.51 15.48
C ASN A 45 6.82 -3.35 14.57
N THR A 46 5.93 -2.37 14.50
CA THR A 46 6.09 -1.16 13.71
C THR A 46 7.22 -0.31 14.30
N SER A 47 8.39 -0.34 13.63
CA SER A 47 9.57 0.40 14.03
C SER A 47 9.55 1.84 13.52
N GLN A 48 10.39 2.71 14.10
CA GLN A 48 10.58 4.08 13.58
C GLN A 48 11.04 4.09 12.11
N LYS A 49 11.84 3.12 11.67
CA LYS A 49 12.27 3.00 10.26
C LYS A 49 11.09 2.72 9.35
N PHE A 50 10.17 1.85 9.79
CA PHE A 50 8.96 1.54 9.04
C PHE A 50 8.08 2.79 8.86
N ILE A 51 7.83 3.53 9.94
CA ILE A 51 7.07 4.79 9.88
C ILE A 51 7.79 5.82 8.99
N ALA A 52 9.11 5.96 9.14
CA ALA A 52 9.91 6.89 8.35
C ALA A 52 9.85 6.59 6.84
N TYR A 53 9.78 5.32 6.44
CA TYR A 53 9.59 4.94 5.04
C TYR A 53 8.28 5.51 4.49
N PHE A 54 7.16 5.35 5.21
CA PHE A 54 5.88 5.86 4.76
C PHE A 54 5.80 7.39 4.82
N GLU A 55 6.42 8.05 5.80
CA GLU A 55 6.55 9.52 5.85
C GLU A 55 7.33 10.06 4.64
N LYS A 56 8.49 9.49 4.34
CA LYS A 56 9.32 9.83 3.17
C LYS A 56 8.53 9.68 1.87
N ASN A 57 7.65 8.69 1.81
CA ASN A 57 6.88 8.33 0.62
C ASN A 57 5.42 8.80 0.64
N LYS A 58 5.05 9.71 1.54
CA LYS A 58 3.64 10.03 1.83
C LYS A 58 2.82 10.63 0.69
N LYS A 59 3.48 11.29 -0.28
CA LYS A 59 2.84 11.96 -1.42
C LYS A 59 2.76 11.05 -2.65
N GLY A 60 1.84 11.33 -3.57
CA GLY A 60 1.79 10.65 -4.87
C GLY A 60 1.23 9.23 -4.83
N TRP A 61 0.42 8.93 -3.81
CA TRP A 61 -0.47 7.77 -3.85
C TRP A 61 -1.68 8.12 -4.67
N TYR A 62 -2.33 7.11 -5.24
CA TYR A 62 -3.56 7.29 -5.98
C TYR A 62 -4.52 6.14 -5.72
N SER A 63 -5.81 6.43 -5.72
CA SER A 63 -6.84 5.38 -5.64
C SER A 63 -6.86 4.57 -6.93
N SER A 64 -6.76 3.24 -6.83
CA SER A 64 -6.84 2.38 -8.01
C SER A 64 -7.47 1.04 -7.68
N CYS A 65 -8.13 0.43 -8.67
CA CYS A 65 -8.49 -0.99 -8.64
C CYS A 65 -7.39 -1.77 -9.36
N VAL A 66 -6.48 -2.37 -8.60
CA VAL A 66 -5.34 -3.12 -9.15
C VAL A 66 -5.41 -4.60 -8.77
N SER A 67 -5.03 -5.46 -9.72
CA SER A 67 -4.69 -6.87 -9.47
C SER A 67 -3.18 -7.00 -9.39
N TYR A 68 -2.67 -7.76 -8.44
CA TYR A 68 -1.23 -7.94 -8.20
C TYR A 68 -0.95 -9.27 -7.50
N ALA A 69 0.30 -9.73 -7.59
CA ALA A 69 0.84 -10.82 -6.78
C ALA A 69 1.82 -10.22 -5.76
N PRO A 70 1.48 -10.19 -4.47
CA PRO A 70 2.37 -9.62 -3.47
C PRO A 70 3.52 -10.59 -3.15
N HIS A 71 4.69 -10.04 -2.84
CA HIS A 71 5.77 -10.75 -2.15
C HIS A 71 5.54 -10.74 -0.64
N TYR A 72 5.06 -9.61 -0.11
CA TYR A 72 4.71 -9.48 1.30
C TYR A 72 3.30 -8.93 1.45
N VAL A 73 2.58 -9.45 2.44
CA VAL A 73 1.32 -8.88 2.93
C VAL A 73 1.50 -8.59 4.42
N LEU A 74 1.37 -7.32 4.79
CA LEU A 74 1.35 -6.88 6.18
C LEU A 74 -0.11 -6.62 6.55
N SER A 75 -0.64 -7.28 7.56
CA SER A 75 -2.07 -7.29 7.85
C SER A 75 -2.37 -6.92 9.29
N SER A 76 -3.51 -6.24 9.46
CA SER A 76 -4.19 -5.96 10.71
C SER A 76 -5.69 -5.72 10.41
N PRO A 77 -6.56 -5.66 11.42
CA PRO A 77 -7.99 -5.43 11.19
C PRO A 77 -8.34 -4.11 10.50
N GLN A 78 -7.46 -3.10 10.56
CA GLN A 78 -7.73 -1.76 10.03
C GLN A 78 -6.93 -1.44 8.76
N ILE A 79 -5.81 -2.11 8.53
CA ILE A 79 -4.92 -1.86 7.40
C ILE A 79 -4.27 -3.15 6.91
N GLN A 80 -4.23 -3.29 5.59
CA GLN A 80 -3.48 -4.31 4.87
C GLN A 80 -2.57 -3.64 3.85
N ILE A 81 -1.27 -3.90 3.94
CA ILE A 81 -0.23 -3.37 3.07
C ILE A 81 0.32 -4.53 2.25
N ASN A 82 0.13 -4.46 0.94
CA ASN A 82 0.60 -5.46 0.00
C ASN A 82 1.78 -4.89 -0.78
N ILE A 83 2.87 -5.64 -0.82
CA ILE A 83 4.14 -5.19 -1.36
C ILE A 83 4.52 -6.14 -2.50
N SER A 84 4.64 -5.58 -3.69
CA SER A 84 5.18 -6.24 -4.89
C SER A 84 6.56 -5.67 -5.21
N GLU A 85 7.19 -6.05 -6.33
CA GLU A 85 8.52 -5.55 -6.69
C GLU A 85 8.58 -4.03 -6.81
N GLU A 86 7.59 -3.40 -7.46
CA GLU A 86 7.63 -1.97 -7.79
C GLU A 86 6.42 -1.19 -7.25
N LYS A 87 5.52 -1.84 -6.51
CA LYS A 87 4.29 -1.22 -6.02
C LYS A 87 3.99 -1.61 -4.59
N VAL A 88 3.48 -0.63 -3.85
CA VAL A 88 2.84 -0.81 -2.56
C VAL A 88 1.36 -0.49 -2.72
N ILE A 89 0.51 -1.42 -2.31
CA ILE A 89 -0.95 -1.30 -2.33
C ILE A 89 -1.43 -1.36 -0.90
N VAL A 90 -2.20 -0.36 -0.49
CA VAL A 90 -2.69 -0.25 0.88
C VAL A 90 -4.21 -0.26 0.83
N ASN A 91 -4.80 -1.24 1.51
CA ASN A 91 -6.21 -1.28 1.82
C ASN A 91 -6.36 -0.87 3.28
N TYR A 92 -7.10 0.20 3.55
CA TYR A 92 -7.32 0.65 4.92
C TYR A 92 -8.78 1.05 5.13
N ARG A 93 -9.19 1.04 6.39
CA ARG A 93 -10.50 1.53 6.82
C ARG A 93 -10.31 2.62 7.85
N HIS A 94 -10.91 3.77 7.61
CA HIS A 94 -11.06 4.79 8.63
C HIS A 94 -12.39 4.56 9.37
N GLU A 95 -12.32 4.26 10.67
CA GLU A 95 -13.50 4.09 11.53
C GLU A 95 -14.57 3.10 10.98
N LYS A 96 -15.81 3.57 10.77
CA LYS A 96 -16.95 2.79 10.28
C LYS A 96 -17.13 2.84 8.76
N GLU A 97 -16.25 3.53 8.03
CA GLU A 97 -16.37 3.69 6.58
C GLU A 97 -16.10 2.41 5.80
N SER A 98 -16.31 2.42 4.48
CA SER A 98 -15.86 1.36 3.59
C SER A 98 -14.34 1.34 3.46
N TYR A 99 -13.77 0.19 3.09
CA TYR A 99 -12.34 0.11 2.76
C TYR A 99 -11.99 1.03 1.59
N GLN A 100 -10.86 1.72 1.72
CA GLN A 100 -10.24 2.51 0.66
C GLN A 100 -8.99 1.78 0.20
N GLN A 101 -8.77 1.74 -1.12
CA GLN A 101 -7.54 1.20 -1.72
C GLN A 101 -6.74 2.34 -2.33
N ILE A 102 -5.47 2.45 -1.93
CA ILE A 102 -4.51 3.38 -2.52
C ILE A 102 -3.28 2.60 -2.98
N THR A 103 -2.62 3.13 -3.99
CA THR A 103 -1.47 2.49 -4.62
C THR A 103 -0.39 3.52 -4.87
N LYS A 104 0.85 3.07 -4.75
CA LYS A 104 2.02 3.85 -5.10
C LYS A 104 3.02 2.96 -5.82
N THR A 105 3.52 3.46 -6.95
CA THR A 105 4.71 2.90 -7.60
C THR A 105 5.93 3.49 -6.90
N VAL A 106 6.77 2.63 -6.34
CA VAL A 106 7.94 2.99 -5.56
C VAL A 106 8.89 1.81 -5.50
N ASP A 107 10.18 2.06 -5.39
CA ASP A 107 11.16 1.03 -5.03
C ASP A 107 10.81 0.47 -3.64
N THR A 108 10.62 -0.85 -3.60
CA THR A 108 10.20 -1.57 -2.39
C THR A 108 11.36 -2.22 -1.64
N ASP A 109 12.59 -2.16 -2.16
CA ASP A 109 13.73 -2.85 -1.56
C ASP A 109 14.10 -2.30 -0.17
N GLU A 110 13.97 -0.99 0.04
CA GLU A 110 14.11 -0.38 1.36
C GLU A 110 13.09 -0.96 2.36
N LEU A 111 11.84 -1.12 1.93
CA LEU A 111 10.75 -1.64 2.75
C LEU A 111 10.92 -3.14 3.05
N LYS A 112 11.30 -3.95 2.05
CA LYS A 112 11.60 -5.38 2.23
C LYS A 112 12.70 -5.60 3.28
N LYS A 113 13.79 -4.84 3.18
CA LYS A 113 14.90 -4.89 4.16
C LYS A 113 14.46 -4.53 5.58
N ILE A 114 13.48 -3.65 5.75
CA ILE A 114 12.92 -3.32 7.07
C ILE A 114 12.10 -4.51 7.61
N ILE A 115 11.34 -5.20 6.75
CA ILE A 115 10.49 -6.34 7.12
C ILE A 115 11.32 -7.59 7.44
N GLU A 116 12.42 -7.79 6.74
CA GLU A 116 13.32 -8.94 6.89
C GLU A 116 14.25 -8.83 8.11
N GLN A 117 14.44 -7.64 8.67
CA GLN A 117 15.26 -7.44 9.85
C GLN A 117 14.73 -8.26 11.04
N PRO A 118 15.61 -8.96 11.79
CA PRO A 118 15.21 -9.60 13.04
C PRO A 118 14.69 -8.53 14.03
N GLN A 119 13.58 -8.85 14.66
CA GLN A 119 12.81 -7.99 15.57
C GLN A 119 13.23 -8.20 17.01
#